data_AF-K5ZRK5-F1
#
_entry.id   AF-K5ZRK5-F1
#
_cell.length_a   1.000
_cell.length_b   1.000
_cell.length_c   1.000
_cell.angle_alpha   90.00
_cell.angle_beta   90.00
_cell.angle_gamma   90.00
#
_symmetry.space_group_name_H-M   'P 1'
#
loop_
_entity.id
_entity.type
_entity.pdbx_description
1 polymer ?
#
loop_
_entity_poly.entity_id
_entity_poly.type
_entity_poly.pdbx_seq_one_letter_code
_entity_poly.pdbx_strand_id
1 'polypeptide(L)'
;MAQSGRLLSLDVMRGITIAGMIMVNNPGSWGYVYAPLRHASWNGLTPTDLVFPFFMFIMGVSMFFSLRKYDFKLSRESVTKVLKRTVLIFLVGFALNLFGHLCYNGFSNFENLRILGVMQRLALAYGIGSLIGLSVKHKYILQTAAGILLFYWILLAATGSQTLSENNIIAIVDRALFGNTHMYHDYLADGTRIAFDPEGLLSCLGSIGHVLLGFYVGKMILDCKKNNELIIRNLFIFGTIILFLGFLLSYGCPINKKLWSSTFVLTTCGFGSLFLALLIWIIDINGKKKWSLFFESFGINPLYLYVQGDVFAVVLDKCGVTPYIYADILVPLFGNFGGSLAWAILFVVLNWIPGYWLYKKRIYIKL
;
A
#
# COMPACT_ATOMS: atom_id res chain seq x y z
N MET A 1 22.10 -28.12 7.72
CA MET A 1 20.92 -27.44 8.29
C MET A 1 20.58 -26.23 7.43
N ALA A 2 19.61 -26.36 6.51
CA ALA A 2 19.20 -25.24 5.66
C ALA A 2 18.34 -24.27 6.50
N GLN A 3 18.93 -23.13 6.87
CA GLN A 3 18.21 -22.02 7.50
C GLN A 3 17.02 -21.65 6.61
N SER A 4 15.83 -21.58 7.19
CA SER A 4 14.58 -21.12 6.57
C SER A 4 14.79 -19.73 5.93
N GLY A 5 15.27 -19.70 4.68
CA GLY A 5 15.78 -18.50 4.03
C GLY A 5 14.69 -17.47 3.80
N ARG A 6 14.80 -16.33 4.49
CA ARG A 6 14.02 -15.12 4.21
C ARG A 6 14.35 -14.67 2.79
N LEU A 7 13.35 -14.54 1.92
CA LEU A 7 13.55 -14.09 0.54
C LEU A 7 13.92 -12.61 0.53
N LEU A 8 15.17 -12.31 0.15
CA LEU A 8 15.70 -10.94 0.13
C LEU A 8 14.92 -10.06 -0.84
N SER A 9 14.52 -10.61 -2.00
CA SER A 9 13.66 -9.94 -2.98
C SER A 9 12.34 -9.44 -2.39
N LEU A 10 11.71 -10.17 -1.45
CA LEU A 10 10.47 -9.73 -0.79
C LEU A 10 10.71 -8.51 0.10
N ASP A 11 11.79 -8.51 0.88
CA ASP A 11 12.12 -7.36 1.72
C ASP A 11 12.52 -6.15 0.86
N VAL A 12 13.27 -6.36 -0.21
CA VAL A 12 13.66 -5.29 -1.14
C VAL A 12 12.46 -4.68 -1.84
N MET A 13 11.52 -5.49 -2.34
CA MET A 13 10.26 -4.99 -2.92
C MET A 13 9.49 -4.15 -1.91
N ARG A 14 9.37 -4.64 -0.67
CA ARG A 14 8.72 -3.90 0.41
C ARG A 14 9.43 -2.57 0.68
N GLY A 15 10.75 -2.58 0.70
CA GLY A 15 11.57 -1.40 0.88
C GLY A 15 11.42 -0.36 -0.22
N ILE A 16 11.42 -0.80 -1.48
CA ILE A 16 11.16 0.06 -2.65
C ILE A 16 9.79 0.72 -2.51
N THR A 17 8.76 -0.02 -2.09
CA THR A 17 7.42 0.54 -1.91
C THR A 17 7.34 1.54 -0.77
N ILE A 18 8.00 1.30 0.38
CA ILE A 18 8.01 2.26 1.49
C ILE A 18 8.79 3.54 1.11
N ALA A 19 9.97 3.39 0.51
CA ALA A 19 10.73 4.54 0.01
C ALA A 19 9.92 5.33 -1.03
N GLY A 20 9.20 4.63 -1.92
CA GLY A 20 8.27 5.24 -2.87
C GLY A 20 7.13 5.99 -2.18
N MET A 21 6.49 5.42 -1.15
CA MET A 21 5.40 6.09 -0.42
C MET A 21 5.89 7.38 0.22
N ILE A 22 7.05 7.32 0.88
CA ILE A 22 7.68 8.49 1.51
C ILE A 22 7.97 9.57 0.46
N MET A 23 8.51 9.18 -0.70
CA MET A 23 8.84 10.11 -1.78
C MET A 23 7.60 10.82 -2.33
N VAL A 24 6.53 10.08 -2.62
CA VAL A 24 5.37 10.62 -3.36
C VAL A 24 4.37 11.34 -2.46
N ASN A 25 4.36 11.03 -1.16
CA ASN A 25 3.52 11.71 -0.18
C ASN A 25 4.13 13.04 0.30
N ASN A 26 5.41 13.30 0.03
CA ASN A 26 6.14 14.44 0.58
C ASN A 26 6.88 15.24 -0.51
N PRO A 27 6.18 15.74 -1.55
CA PRO A 27 6.80 16.68 -2.50
C PRO A 27 7.13 18.00 -1.80
N GLY A 28 8.12 18.75 -2.31
CA GLY A 28 8.41 20.08 -1.78
C GLY A 28 7.26 21.06 -2.03
N SER A 29 6.54 20.87 -3.14
CA SER A 29 5.28 21.56 -3.43
C SER A 29 4.33 20.67 -4.21
N TRP A 30 3.05 20.64 -3.80
CA TRP A 30 1.97 19.96 -4.52
C TRP A 30 1.68 20.60 -5.90
N GLY A 31 2.03 21.87 -6.11
CA GLY A 31 1.88 22.54 -7.40
C GLY A 31 2.93 22.10 -8.43
N TYR A 32 4.15 21.83 -7.97
CA TYR A 32 5.31 21.51 -8.82
C TYR A 32 5.77 20.07 -8.59
N VAL A 33 5.08 19.13 -9.25
CA VAL A 33 5.39 17.70 -9.18
C VAL A 33 5.52 17.16 -10.61
N TYR A 34 6.57 16.40 -10.89
CA TYR A 34 6.73 15.76 -12.20
C TYR A 34 5.61 14.75 -12.46
N ALA A 35 5.14 14.65 -13.70
CA ALA A 35 3.99 13.81 -14.06
C ALA A 35 4.08 12.34 -13.58
N PRO A 36 5.24 11.64 -13.63
CA PRO A 36 5.35 10.27 -13.10
C PRO A 36 5.10 10.16 -11.59
N LEU A 37 5.34 11.24 -10.84
CA LEU A 37 5.19 11.35 -9.38
C LEU A 37 3.82 11.90 -8.97
N ARG A 38 2.95 12.23 -9.92
CA ARG A 38 1.56 12.65 -9.66
C ARG A 38 0.63 11.44 -9.69
N HIS A 39 -0.41 11.49 -8.86
CA HIS A 39 -1.50 10.53 -8.92
C HIS A 39 -2.42 10.79 -10.11
N ALA A 40 -3.07 9.74 -10.62
CA ALA A 40 -4.22 9.91 -11.50
C ALA A 40 -5.33 10.69 -10.76
N SER A 41 -5.98 11.63 -11.45
CA SER A 41 -7.01 12.49 -10.84
C SER A 41 -8.24 11.69 -10.37
N TRP A 42 -8.72 10.78 -11.22
CA TRP A 42 -9.80 9.85 -10.90
C TRP A 42 -9.54 8.47 -11.52
N ASN A 43 -9.73 8.36 -12.83
CA ASN A 43 -9.43 7.16 -13.60
C ASN A 43 -8.02 7.22 -14.18
N GLY A 44 -7.38 6.07 -14.27
CA GLY A 44 -6.04 5.92 -14.82
C GLY A 44 -5.08 5.25 -13.85
N LEU A 45 -3.84 5.10 -14.33
CA LEU A 45 -2.77 4.47 -13.59
C LEU A 45 -1.48 5.19 -13.88
N THR A 46 -0.89 5.82 -12.86
CA THR A 46 0.45 6.40 -12.92
C THR A 46 1.46 5.51 -12.18
N PRO A 47 2.79 5.70 -12.38
CA PRO A 47 3.79 4.98 -11.59
C PRO A 47 3.61 5.14 -10.07
N THR A 48 3.17 6.33 -9.64
CA THR A 48 2.88 6.65 -8.24
C THR A 48 1.75 5.80 -7.66
N ASP A 49 0.76 5.49 -8.50
CA ASP A 49 -0.39 4.67 -8.10
C ASP A 49 -0.04 3.20 -7.88
N LEU A 50 1.15 2.74 -8.32
CA LEU A 50 1.63 1.37 -8.12
C LEU A 50 2.26 1.14 -6.73
N VAL A 51 2.68 2.19 -6.05
CA VAL A 51 3.49 2.08 -4.83
C VAL A 51 2.71 1.42 -3.68
N PHE A 52 1.55 1.97 -3.34
CA PHE A 52 0.67 1.43 -2.29
C PHE A 52 0.14 0.02 -2.60
N PRO A 53 -0.42 -0.26 -3.79
CA PRO A 53 -0.86 -1.61 -4.11
C PRO A 53 0.29 -2.63 -4.11
N PHE A 54 1.50 -2.30 -4.56
CA PHE A 54 2.63 -3.24 -4.45
C PHE A 54 2.95 -3.61 -3.01
N PHE A 55 2.86 -2.66 -2.07
CA PHE A 55 3.00 -2.95 -0.64
C PHE A 55 1.88 -3.88 -0.14
N MET A 56 0.65 -3.66 -0.59
CA MET A 56 -0.49 -4.51 -0.22
C MET A 56 -0.37 -5.94 -0.80
N PHE A 57 0.08 -6.06 -2.05
CA PHE A 57 0.40 -7.33 -2.69
C PHE A 57 1.49 -8.08 -1.92
N ILE A 58 2.63 -7.43 -1.61
CA ILE A 58 3.72 -8.07 -0.87
C ILE A 58 3.35 -8.40 0.58
N MET A 59 2.44 -7.64 1.18
CA MET A 59 1.82 -7.95 2.46
C MET A 59 1.03 -9.27 2.39
N GLY A 60 0.27 -9.50 1.31
CA GLY A 60 -0.39 -10.78 1.04
C GLY A 60 0.59 -11.96 0.90
N VAL A 61 1.66 -11.77 0.13
CA VAL A 61 2.74 -12.78 0.00
C VAL A 61 3.35 -13.11 1.37
N SER A 62 3.66 -12.07 2.15
CA SER A 62 4.24 -12.20 3.50
C SER A 62 3.27 -12.85 4.49
N MET A 63 1.96 -12.58 4.34
CA MET A 63 0.90 -13.17 5.16
C MET A 63 0.88 -14.70 5.00
N PHE A 64 0.98 -15.22 3.78
CA PHE A 64 1.03 -16.67 3.54
C PHE A 64 2.16 -17.34 4.33
N PHE A 65 3.37 -16.81 4.26
CA PHE A 65 4.52 -17.34 5.01
C PHE A 65 4.36 -17.19 6.54
N SER A 66 3.68 -16.14 7.00
CA SER A 66 3.40 -15.93 8.42
C SER A 66 2.38 -16.94 8.96
N LEU A 67 1.30 -17.21 8.21
CA LEU A 67 0.23 -18.12 8.63
C LEU A 67 0.64 -19.59 8.53
N ARG A 68 1.64 -19.91 7.69
CA ARG A 68 2.22 -21.25 7.62
C ARG A 68 2.71 -21.79 8.96
N LYS A 69 3.15 -20.92 9.87
CA LYS A 69 3.61 -21.31 11.22
C LYS A 69 2.48 -21.92 12.07
N TYR A 70 1.23 -21.66 11.70
CA TYR A 70 0.03 -22.19 12.35
C TYR A 70 -0.63 -23.31 11.53
N ASP A 71 0.10 -23.91 10.58
CA ASP A 71 -0.38 -24.95 9.65
C ASP A 71 -1.68 -24.59 8.93
N PHE A 72 -1.96 -23.29 8.76
CA PHE A 72 -3.18 -22.78 8.15
C PHE A 72 -4.47 -23.32 8.81
N LYS A 73 -4.41 -23.63 10.11
CA LYS A 73 -5.57 -24.04 10.89
C LYS A 73 -6.13 -22.85 11.65
N LEU A 74 -7.45 -22.78 11.71
CA LEU A 74 -8.15 -21.78 12.51
C LEU A 74 -8.09 -22.21 13.99
N SER A 75 -7.04 -21.80 14.67
CA SER A 75 -6.82 -22.02 16.10
C SER A 75 -7.04 -20.74 16.88
N ARG A 76 -7.29 -20.86 18.19
CA ARG A 76 -7.38 -19.70 19.08
C ARG A 76 -6.11 -18.85 19.00
N GLU A 77 -4.94 -19.50 18.94
CA GLU A 77 -3.65 -18.81 18.84
C GLU A 77 -3.50 -18.02 17.54
N SER A 78 -3.83 -18.62 16.39
CA SER A 78 -3.73 -17.94 15.10
C SER A 78 -4.69 -16.76 15.01
N VAL A 79 -5.93 -16.94 15.47
CA VAL A 79 -6.96 -15.88 15.45
C VAL A 79 -6.58 -14.75 16.39
N THR A 80 -6.16 -15.05 17.64
CA THR A 80 -5.71 -14.01 18.58
C THR A 80 -4.51 -13.24 18.03
N LYS A 81 -3.55 -13.91 17.38
CA LYS A 81 -2.41 -13.22 16.77
C LYS A 81 -2.81 -12.30 15.62
N VAL A 82 -3.70 -12.77 14.73
CA VAL A 82 -4.24 -11.98 13.61
C VAL A 82 -5.00 -10.77 14.15
N LEU A 83 -5.96 -10.98 15.06
CA LEU A 83 -6.76 -9.90 15.64
C LEU A 83 -5.90 -8.88 16.37
N LYS A 84 -4.95 -9.32 17.21
CA LYS A 84 -4.01 -8.42 17.89
C LYS A 84 -3.25 -7.55 16.90
N ARG A 85 -2.70 -8.15 15.84
CA ARG A 85 -1.95 -7.41 14.82
C ARG A 85 -2.84 -6.44 14.05
N THR A 86 -4.05 -6.85 13.67
CA THR A 86 -5.05 -5.99 13.01
C THR A 86 -5.38 -4.77 13.89
N VAL A 87 -5.72 -4.99 15.16
CA VAL A 87 -6.05 -3.92 16.09
C VAL A 87 -4.85 -2.99 16.29
N LEU A 88 -3.64 -3.52 16.48
CA LEU A 88 -2.44 -2.69 16.66
C LEU A 88 -2.13 -1.84 15.43
N ILE A 89 -2.20 -2.39 14.21
CA ILE A 89 -1.96 -1.60 12.98
C ILE A 89 -3.04 -0.50 12.85
N PHE A 90 -4.29 -0.84 13.14
CA PHE A 90 -5.39 0.14 13.10
C PHE A 90 -5.18 1.27 14.11
N LEU A 91 -4.84 0.94 15.36
CA LEU A 91 -4.59 1.91 16.43
C LEU A 91 -3.38 2.80 16.14
N VAL A 92 -2.29 2.25 15.57
CA VAL A 92 -1.14 3.05 15.15
C VAL A 92 -1.53 4.03 14.04
N GLY A 93 -2.33 3.59 13.06
CA GLY A 93 -2.86 4.47 12.02
C GLY A 93 -3.75 5.57 12.57
N PHE A 94 -4.62 5.23 13.51
CA PHE A 94 -5.48 6.22 14.18
C PHE A 94 -4.65 7.22 15.01
N ALA A 95 -3.64 6.74 15.73
CA ALA A 95 -2.72 7.57 16.50
C ALA A 95 -1.92 8.54 15.61
N LEU A 96 -1.55 8.13 14.38
CA LEU A 96 -0.93 9.01 13.39
C LEU A 96 -1.88 10.13 12.94
N ASN A 97 -3.13 9.79 12.59
CA ASN A 97 -4.14 10.79 12.22
C ASN A 97 -4.38 11.77 13.37
N LEU A 98 -4.48 11.26 14.60
CA LEU A 98 -4.62 12.07 15.81
C LEU A 98 -3.39 12.96 16.04
N PHE A 99 -2.19 12.43 15.90
CA PHE A 99 -0.94 13.20 16.05
C PHE A 99 -0.88 14.37 15.06
N GLY A 100 -1.12 14.11 13.76
CA GLY A 100 -1.17 15.14 12.75
C GLY A 100 -2.22 16.20 13.11
N HIS A 101 -3.43 15.77 13.44
CA HIS A 101 -4.51 16.68 13.83
C HIS A 101 -4.15 17.57 15.03
N LEU A 102 -3.57 17.01 16.08
CA LEU A 102 -3.13 17.76 17.27
C LEU A 102 -2.04 18.77 16.93
N CYS A 103 -1.09 18.42 16.06
CA CYS A 103 -0.04 19.33 15.61
C CYS A 103 -0.62 20.50 14.79
N TYR A 104 -1.60 20.26 13.91
CA TYR A 104 -2.18 21.31 13.05
C TYR A 104 -3.26 22.16 13.72
N ASN A 105 -4.12 21.56 14.53
CA ASN A 105 -5.35 22.18 15.03
C ASN A 105 -5.39 22.32 16.57
N GLY A 106 -4.38 21.81 17.28
CA GLY A 106 -4.38 21.79 18.75
C GLY A 106 -5.41 20.82 19.34
N PHE A 107 -5.74 21.00 20.63
CA PHE A 107 -6.62 20.11 21.39
C PHE A 107 -8.11 20.51 21.37
N SER A 108 -8.48 21.53 20.58
CA SER A 108 -9.77 22.23 20.73
C SER A 108 -10.90 21.71 19.84
N ASN A 109 -10.61 21.12 18.68
CA ASN A 109 -11.66 20.68 17.74
C ASN A 109 -11.34 19.28 17.21
N PHE A 110 -12.09 18.25 17.61
CA PHE A 110 -11.95 16.88 17.09
C PHE A 110 -12.93 16.53 15.97
N GLU A 111 -13.76 17.48 15.53
CA GLU A 111 -14.84 17.25 14.57
C GLU A 111 -14.30 16.84 13.20
N ASN A 112 -13.12 17.35 12.82
CA ASN A 112 -12.47 17.08 11.53
C ASN A 112 -11.40 15.97 11.59
N LEU A 113 -11.36 15.18 12.68
CA LEU A 113 -10.39 14.10 12.80
C LEU A 113 -10.74 12.97 11.84
N ARG A 114 -9.89 12.73 10.85
CA ARG A 114 -10.08 11.64 9.88
C ARG A 114 -9.91 10.26 10.54
N ILE A 115 -10.91 9.39 10.40
CA ILE A 115 -10.89 8.05 11.03
C ILE A 115 -10.13 7.02 10.20
N LEU A 116 -10.48 6.90 8.91
CA LEU A 116 -9.85 5.95 8.00
C LEU A 116 -8.60 6.52 7.32
N GLY A 117 -7.70 5.62 6.95
CA GLY A 117 -6.42 5.96 6.36
C GLY A 117 -5.71 4.71 5.86
N VAL A 118 -4.52 4.90 5.31
CA VAL A 118 -3.74 3.84 4.65
C VAL A 118 -3.49 2.66 5.60
N MET A 119 -3.12 2.95 6.85
CA MET A 119 -2.85 1.91 7.86
C MET A 119 -4.11 1.15 8.29
N GLN A 120 -5.23 1.84 8.45
CA GLN A 120 -6.52 1.25 8.80
C GLN A 120 -6.99 0.30 7.70
N ARG A 121 -6.89 0.71 6.43
CA ARG A 121 -7.13 -0.17 5.29
C ARG A 121 -6.21 -1.38 5.28
N LEU A 122 -4.92 -1.20 5.51
CA LEU A 122 -3.96 -2.30 5.60
C LEU A 122 -4.33 -3.28 6.73
N ALA A 123 -4.75 -2.77 7.88
CA ALA A 123 -5.20 -3.57 9.00
C ALA A 123 -6.43 -4.42 8.63
N LEU A 124 -7.47 -3.81 8.05
CA LEU A 124 -8.70 -4.50 7.68
C LEU A 124 -8.47 -5.55 6.60
N ALA A 125 -7.74 -5.19 5.54
CA ALA A 125 -7.40 -6.12 4.46
C ALA A 125 -6.51 -7.28 4.96
N TYR A 126 -5.54 -6.99 5.85
CA TYR A 126 -4.74 -8.03 6.50
C TYR A 126 -5.58 -8.95 7.38
N GLY A 127 -6.44 -8.38 8.23
CA GLY A 127 -7.25 -9.13 9.19
C GLY A 127 -8.22 -10.06 8.49
N ILE A 128 -9.05 -9.52 7.60
CA ILE A 128 -10.05 -10.30 6.86
C ILE A 128 -9.35 -11.28 5.91
N GLY A 129 -8.31 -10.84 5.19
CA GLY A 129 -7.53 -11.71 4.31
C GLY A 129 -6.86 -12.87 5.05
N SER A 130 -6.34 -12.64 6.26
CA SER A 130 -5.74 -13.69 7.09
C SER A 130 -6.79 -14.69 7.57
N LEU A 131 -7.96 -14.22 8.00
CA LEU A 131 -9.05 -15.11 8.41
C LEU A 131 -9.55 -15.97 7.23
N ILE A 132 -9.70 -15.39 6.04
CA ILE A 132 -10.02 -16.13 4.82
C ILE A 132 -8.91 -17.15 4.51
N GLY A 133 -7.64 -16.77 4.62
CA GLY A 133 -6.49 -17.65 4.40
C GLY A 133 -6.38 -18.82 5.38
N LEU A 134 -6.95 -18.69 6.59
CA LEU A 134 -7.04 -19.78 7.59
C LEU A 134 -8.30 -20.64 7.43
N SER A 135 -9.41 -20.06 6.96
CA SER A 135 -10.69 -20.74 6.83
C SER A 135 -10.84 -21.49 5.50
N VAL A 136 -10.33 -20.92 4.41
CA VAL A 136 -10.56 -21.41 3.05
C VAL A 136 -9.40 -22.28 2.60
N LYS A 137 -9.72 -23.45 2.03
CA LYS A 137 -8.69 -24.34 1.45
C LYS A 137 -7.90 -23.58 0.37
N HIS A 138 -6.58 -23.73 0.38
CA HIS A 138 -5.67 -23.00 -0.53
C HIS A 138 -5.91 -23.21 -2.03
N LYS A 139 -6.67 -24.24 -2.42
CA LYS A 139 -7.09 -24.44 -3.82
C LYS A 139 -8.24 -23.52 -4.25
N TYR A 140 -8.95 -22.93 -3.29
CA TYR A 140 -10.11 -22.06 -3.50
C TYR A 140 -9.80 -20.56 -3.32
N ILE A 141 -8.61 -20.19 -2.84
CA ILE A 141 -8.26 -18.78 -2.56
C ILE A 141 -8.37 -17.90 -3.80
N LEU A 142 -7.95 -18.40 -4.97
CA LEU A 142 -8.04 -17.63 -6.22
C LEU A 142 -9.51 -17.42 -6.62
N GLN A 143 -10.37 -18.43 -6.47
CA GLN A 143 -11.80 -18.33 -6.71
C GLN A 143 -12.48 -17.39 -5.71
N THR A 144 -12.07 -17.42 -4.44
CA THR A 144 -12.56 -16.48 -3.42
C THR A 144 -12.17 -15.04 -3.76
N ALA A 145 -10.91 -14.79 -4.14
CA ALA A 145 -10.47 -13.47 -4.59
C ALA A 145 -11.26 -13.01 -5.82
N ALA A 146 -11.41 -13.87 -6.83
CA ALA A 146 -12.19 -13.58 -8.03
C ALA A 146 -13.67 -13.29 -7.70
N GLY A 147 -14.28 -14.06 -6.80
CA GLY A 147 -15.65 -13.86 -6.34
C GLY A 147 -15.85 -12.51 -5.65
N ILE A 148 -14.93 -12.12 -4.75
CA ILE A 148 -14.97 -10.81 -4.07
C ILE A 148 -14.83 -9.68 -5.09
N LEU A 149 -13.86 -9.78 -6.02
CA LEU A 149 -13.63 -8.76 -7.03
C LEU A 149 -14.78 -8.66 -8.05
N LEU A 150 -15.39 -9.79 -8.42
CA LEU A 150 -16.56 -9.81 -9.30
C LEU A 150 -17.78 -9.21 -8.60
N PHE A 151 -18.04 -9.60 -7.36
CA PHE A 151 -19.11 -9.02 -6.54
C PHE A 151 -18.94 -7.50 -6.42
N TYR A 152 -17.72 -7.05 -6.11
CA TYR A 152 -17.44 -5.62 -5.97
C TYR A 152 -17.61 -4.86 -7.30
N TRP A 153 -17.18 -5.46 -8.40
CA TRP A 153 -17.39 -4.88 -9.73
C TRP A 153 -18.88 -4.75 -10.07
N ILE A 154 -19.67 -5.82 -9.87
CA ILE A 154 -21.12 -5.79 -10.10
C ILE A 154 -21.80 -4.73 -9.23
N LEU A 155 -21.40 -4.62 -7.95
CA LEU A 155 -21.94 -3.61 -7.05
C LEU A 155 -21.68 -2.18 -7.56
N LEU A 156 -20.46 -1.88 -8.01
CA LEU A 156 -20.12 -0.57 -8.57
C LEU A 156 -20.84 -0.30 -9.90
N ALA A 157 -20.98 -1.32 -10.75
CA ALA A 157 -21.67 -1.20 -12.04
C ALA A 157 -23.18 -0.97 -11.86
N ALA A 158 -23.83 -1.77 -11.01
CA ALA A 158 -25.26 -1.70 -10.76
C ALA A 158 -25.69 -0.37 -10.11
N THR A 159 -24.80 0.27 -9.35
CA THR A 159 -25.05 1.56 -8.68
C THR A 159 -24.53 2.77 -9.45
N GLY A 160 -23.93 2.58 -10.64
CA GLY A 160 -23.33 3.68 -11.41
C GLY A 160 -22.14 4.37 -10.72
N SER A 161 -21.53 3.74 -9.72
CA SER A 161 -20.52 4.34 -8.83
C SER A 161 -19.09 4.33 -9.40
N GLN A 162 -18.95 4.23 -10.73
CA GLN A 162 -17.66 4.26 -11.41
C GLN A 162 -17.16 5.68 -11.69
N THR A 163 -18.07 6.66 -11.64
CA THR A 163 -17.76 8.09 -11.74
C THR A 163 -17.69 8.71 -10.35
N LEU A 164 -16.90 9.79 -10.23
CA LEU A 164 -16.87 10.58 -9.01
C LEU A 164 -18.18 11.36 -8.91
N SER A 165 -18.96 11.06 -7.89
CA SER A 165 -20.22 11.74 -7.60
C SER A 165 -20.57 11.58 -6.13
N GLU A 166 -21.40 12.47 -5.61
CA GLU A 166 -21.94 12.32 -4.25
C GLU A 166 -22.83 11.08 -4.11
N ASN A 167 -23.42 10.60 -5.19
CA ASN A 167 -24.26 9.40 -5.21
C ASN A 167 -23.45 8.11 -5.30
N ASN A 168 -22.12 8.20 -5.23
CA ASN A 168 -21.26 7.04 -5.22
C ASN A 168 -21.54 6.17 -3.98
N ILE A 169 -21.79 4.88 -4.18
CA ILE A 169 -22.13 3.93 -3.12
C ILE A 169 -21.07 3.87 -2.01
N ILE A 170 -19.79 4.06 -2.36
CA ILE A 170 -18.70 4.12 -1.39
C ILE A 170 -18.88 5.34 -0.49
N ALA A 171 -19.09 6.52 -1.08
CA ALA A 171 -19.32 7.75 -0.33
C ALA A 171 -20.61 7.69 0.50
N ILE A 172 -21.66 7.05 0.01
CA ILE A 172 -22.92 6.87 0.76
C ILE A 172 -22.67 6.01 2.00
N VAL A 173 -22.04 4.85 1.84
CA VAL A 173 -21.78 3.92 2.95
C VAL A 173 -20.81 4.56 3.95
N ASP A 174 -19.72 5.16 3.49
CA ASP A 174 -18.72 5.75 4.39
C ASP A 174 -19.29 6.98 5.13
N ARG A 175 -20.09 7.83 4.48
CA ARG A 175 -20.77 8.96 5.16
C ARG A 175 -21.77 8.47 6.20
N ALA A 176 -22.48 7.38 5.94
CA ALA A 176 -23.42 6.80 6.91
C ALA A 176 -22.71 6.23 8.14
N LEU A 177 -21.48 5.73 7.99
CA LEU A 177 -20.71 5.11 9.07
C LEU A 177 -19.86 6.12 9.87
N PHE A 178 -19.21 7.07 9.19
CA PHE A 178 -18.22 7.96 9.79
C PHE A 178 -18.69 9.42 9.88
N GLY A 179 -19.75 9.79 9.16
CA GLY A 179 -20.16 11.19 9.00
C GLY A 179 -19.26 11.97 8.04
N ASN A 180 -19.73 13.13 7.59
CA ASN A 180 -19.02 13.95 6.59
C ASN A 180 -17.68 14.50 7.10
N THR A 181 -17.60 14.86 8.38
CA THR A 181 -16.47 15.60 8.94
C THR A 181 -15.26 14.72 9.23
N HIS A 182 -15.46 13.41 9.45
CA HIS A 182 -14.41 12.44 9.77
C HIS A 182 -13.83 11.72 8.54
N MET A 183 -14.19 12.17 7.34
CA MET A 183 -13.76 11.59 6.07
C MET A 183 -12.73 12.45 5.35
N TYR A 184 -11.99 11.82 4.43
CA TYR A 184 -11.24 12.57 3.43
C TYR A 184 -12.18 13.40 2.54
N HIS A 185 -11.66 14.53 2.06
CA HIS A 185 -12.39 15.40 1.15
C HIS A 185 -11.63 15.55 -0.16
N ASP A 186 -12.36 15.42 -1.26
CA ASP A 186 -11.85 15.56 -2.61
C ASP A 186 -12.58 16.70 -3.33
N TYR A 187 -12.11 17.05 -4.52
CA TYR A 187 -12.70 18.11 -5.33
C TYR A 187 -13.19 17.57 -6.66
N LEU A 188 -14.43 17.92 -7.01
CA LEU A 188 -15.00 17.69 -8.33
C LEU A 188 -14.36 18.64 -9.37
N ALA A 189 -14.59 18.36 -10.65
CA ALA A 189 -14.02 19.14 -11.76
C ALA A 189 -14.49 20.61 -11.79
N ASP A 190 -15.65 20.90 -11.18
CA ASP A 190 -16.22 22.23 -10.98
C ASP A 190 -15.68 22.94 -9.72
N GLY A 191 -14.79 22.29 -8.96
CA GLY A 191 -14.24 22.80 -7.71
C GLY A 191 -15.09 22.52 -6.47
N THR A 192 -16.22 21.81 -6.61
CA THR A 192 -17.08 21.47 -5.48
C THR A 192 -16.38 20.46 -4.57
N ARG A 193 -16.31 20.76 -3.27
CA ARG A 193 -15.70 19.89 -2.26
C ARG A 193 -16.68 18.79 -1.86
N ILE A 194 -16.26 17.53 -1.97
CA ILE A 194 -17.07 16.36 -1.64
C ILE A 194 -16.39 15.50 -0.56
N ALA A 195 -17.20 14.91 0.32
CA ALA A 195 -16.72 13.91 1.27
C ALA A 195 -16.64 12.54 0.59
N PHE A 196 -15.43 12.11 0.26
CA PHE A 196 -15.14 10.83 -0.38
C PHE A 196 -13.86 10.28 0.21
N ASP A 197 -13.92 9.14 0.91
CA ASP A 197 -12.74 8.52 1.52
C ASP A 197 -12.15 7.44 0.61
N PRO A 198 -10.99 7.67 -0.03
CA PRO A 198 -10.35 6.68 -0.87
C PRO A 198 -9.95 5.43 -0.09
N GLU A 199 -9.83 5.52 1.25
CA GLU A 199 -9.48 4.48 2.20
C GLU A 199 -10.69 3.87 2.94
N GLY A 200 -11.91 4.19 2.46
CA GLY A 200 -13.21 3.76 2.95
C GLY A 200 -13.42 2.27 3.24
N LEU A 201 -14.49 1.96 3.97
CA LEU A 201 -14.78 0.60 4.41
C LEU A 201 -15.25 -0.27 3.22
N LEU A 202 -16.13 0.26 2.37
CA LEU A 202 -16.67 -0.53 1.25
C LEU A 202 -15.59 -0.87 0.21
N SER A 203 -14.70 0.09 -0.09
CA SER A 203 -13.55 -0.10 -0.99
C SER A 203 -12.48 -1.04 -0.40
N CYS A 204 -12.56 -1.42 0.88
CA CYS A 204 -11.74 -2.49 1.43
C CYS A 204 -12.05 -3.86 0.79
N LEU A 205 -13.22 -4.07 0.16
CA LEU A 205 -13.50 -5.29 -0.60
C LEU A 205 -12.45 -5.54 -1.70
N GLY A 206 -12.14 -4.51 -2.48
CA GLY A 206 -11.05 -4.57 -3.46
C GLY A 206 -9.70 -4.84 -2.81
N SER A 207 -9.43 -4.20 -1.67
CA SER A 207 -8.17 -4.41 -0.91
C SER A 207 -8.02 -5.83 -0.36
N ILE A 208 -9.10 -6.47 0.08
CA ILE A 208 -9.11 -7.87 0.50
C ILE A 208 -8.77 -8.77 -0.69
N GLY A 209 -9.43 -8.57 -1.85
CA GLY A 209 -9.11 -9.29 -3.07
C GLY A 209 -7.64 -9.14 -3.47
N HIS A 210 -7.10 -7.93 -3.35
CA HIS A 210 -5.69 -7.62 -3.60
C HIS A 210 -4.73 -8.44 -2.72
N VAL A 211 -4.97 -8.44 -1.41
CA VAL A 211 -4.15 -9.19 -0.45
C VAL A 211 -4.27 -10.70 -0.69
N LEU A 212 -5.44 -11.20 -1.07
CA LEU A 212 -5.64 -12.62 -1.39
C LEU A 212 -4.92 -13.06 -2.67
N LEU A 213 -4.84 -12.20 -3.70
CA LEU A 213 -4.00 -12.47 -4.88
C LEU A 213 -2.51 -12.54 -4.49
N GLY A 214 -2.04 -11.64 -3.63
CA GLY A 214 -0.70 -11.72 -3.04
C GLY A 214 -0.49 -13.00 -2.21
N PHE A 215 -1.48 -13.40 -1.42
CA PHE A 215 -1.44 -14.65 -0.64
C PHE A 215 -1.30 -15.88 -1.54
N TYR A 216 -2.06 -15.93 -2.65
CA TYR A 216 -1.95 -16.99 -3.65
C TYR A 216 -0.55 -17.03 -4.29
N VAL A 217 0.04 -15.87 -4.57
CA VAL A 217 1.43 -15.79 -5.05
C VAL A 217 2.42 -16.33 -4.02
N GLY A 218 2.23 -16.03 -2.73
CA GLY A 218 3.05 -16.62 -1.65
C GLY A 218 2.99 -18.14 -1.62
N LYS A 219 1.81 -18.72 -1.84
CA LYS A 219 1.63 -20.17 -2.00
C LYS A 219 2.41 -20.70 -3.20
N MET A 220 2.27 -20.06 -4.36
CA MET A 220 2.95 -20.45 -5.60
C MET A 220 4.49 -20.44 -5.45
N ILE A 221 5.04 -19.43 -4.77
CA ILE A 221 6.47 -19.37 -4.46
C ILE A 221 6.90 -20.55 -3.58
N LEU A 222 6.11 -20.86 -2.55
CA LEU A 222 6.43 -21.96 -1.65
C LEU A 222 6.35 -23.33 -2.35
N ASP A 223 5.33 -23.56 -3.17
CA ASP A 223 5.12 -24.80 -3.91
C ASP A 223 6.30 -25.08 -4.85
N CYS A 224 6.94 -24.02 -5.38
CA CYS A 224 8.08 -24.10 -6.28
C CYS A 224 9.43 -23.82 -5.60
N LYS A 225 9.53 -23.79 -4.26
CA LYS A 225 10.72 -23.35 -3.49
C LYS A 225 12.05 -24.03 -3.84
N LYS A 226 12.02 -25.19 -4.51
CA LYS A 226 13.21 -25.94 -4.92
C LYS A 226 13.78 -25.48 -6.28
N ASN A 227 13.02 -24.69 -7.05
CA ASN A 227 13.39 -24.26 -8.39
C ASN A 227 13.02 -22.79 -8.59
N ASN A 228 14.03 -21.92 -8.52
CA ASN A 228 13.86 -20.47 -8.70
C ASN A 228 13.39 -20.11 -10.13
N GLU A 229 13.78 -20.86 -11.15
CA GLU A 229 13.31 -20.63 -12.52
C GLU A 229 11.82 -20.92 -12.64
N LEU A 230 11.35 -21.99 -12.00
CA LEU A 230 9.93 -22.34 -11.97
C LEU A 230 9.11 -21.27 -11.22
N ILE A 231 9.66 -20.72 -10.12
CA ILE A 231 9.04 -19.60 -9.41
C ILE A 231 8.86 -18.41 -10.35
N ILE A 232 9.94 -17.98 -11.03
CA ILE A 232 9.90 -16.83 -11.95
C ILE A 232 8.94 -17.09 -13.10
N ARG A 233 8.99 -18.27 -13.73
CA ARG A 233 8.11 -18.63 -14.84
C ARG A 233 6.64 -18.55 -14.42
N ASN A 234 6.30 -19.11 -13.27
CA ASN A 234 4.92 -19.12 -12.79
C ASN A 234 4.45 -17.71 -12.39
N LEU A 235 5.30 -16.91 -11.74
CA LEU A 235 5.03 -15.49 -11.45
C LEU A 235 4.84 -14.68 -12.72
N PHE A 236 5.66 -14.92 -13.74
CA PHE A 236 5.60 -14.21 -15.01
C PHE A 236 4.31 -14.55 -15.76
N ILE A 237 3.96 -15.83 -15.87
CA ILE A 237 2.72 -16.29 -16.51
C ILE A 237 1.51 -15.74 -15.75
N PHE A 238 1.44 -15.96 -14.43
CA PHE A 238 0.33 -15.48 -13.61
C PHE A 238 0.18 -13.96 -13.70
N GLY A 239 1.28 -13.23 -13.49
CA GLY A 239 1.32 -11.77 -13.54
C GLY A 239 0.87 -11.22 -14.90
N THR A 240 1.34 -11.82 -15.99
CA THR A 240 0.94 -11.45 -17.36
C THR A 240 -0.55 -11.68 -17.58
N ILE A 241 -1.08 -12.85 -17.20
CA ILE A 241 -2.50 -13.18 -17.37
C ILE A 241 -3.37 -12.17 -16.63
N ILE A 242 -3.15 -11.96 -15.32
CA ILE A 242 -4.00 -11.05 -14.55
C ILE A 242 -3.82 -9.57 -14.96
N LEU A 243 -2.64 -9.18 -15.45
CA LEU A 243 -2.39 -7.85 -15.99
C LEU A 243 -3.24 -7.59 -17.24
N PHE A 244 -3.19 -8.52 -18.20
CA PHE A 244 -4.01 -8.43 -19.41
C PHE A 244 -5.50 -8.50 -19.10
N LEU A 245 -5.93 -9.36 -18.16
CA LEU A 245 -7.32 -9.37 -17.69
C LEU A 245 -7.72 -8.03 -17.06
N GLY A 246 -6.84 -7.40 -16.27
CA GLY A 246 -7.09 -6.09 -15.67
C GLY A 246 -7.32 -4.99 -16.71
N PHE A 247 -6.48 -4.95 -17.75
CA PHE A 247 -6.66 -4.02 -18.87
C PHE A 247 -7.88 -4.35 -19.73
N LEU A 248 -8.14 -5.63 -20.02
CA LEU A 248 -9.31 -6.04 -20.81
C LEU A 248 -10.63 -5.74 -20.07
N LEU A 249 -10.69 -5.97 -18.77
CA LEU A 249 -11.88 -5.64 -17.97
C LEU A 249 -11.99 -4.12 -17.73
N SER A 250 -10.94 -3.33 -18.00
CA SER A 250 -10.96 -1.88 -17.81
C SER A 250 -11.97 -1.16 -18.70
N TYR A 251 -12.35 -1.77 -19.84
CA TYR A 251 -13.42 -1.30 -20.70
C TYR A 251 -14.80 -1.33 -20.02
N GLY A 252 -15.01 -2.21 -19.03
CA GLY A 252 -16.25 -2.32 -18.27
C GLY A 252 -16.19 -1.75 -16.83
N CYS A 253 -14.99 -1.59 -16.27
CA CYS A 253 -14.76 -0.92 -14.99
C CYS A 253 -13.43 -0.18 -15.03
N PRO A 254 -13.41 1.16 -15.04
CA PRO A 254 -12.17 1.91 -15.14
C PRO A 254 -11.14 1.52 -14.07
N ILE A 255 -9.86 1.52 -14.45
CA ILE A 255 -8.76 1.40 -13.48
C ILE A 255 -8.79 2.64 -12.61
N ASN A 256 -9.08 2.47 -11.31
CA ASN A 256 -9.28 3.57 -10.40
C ASN A 256 -8.76 3.22 -9.00
N LYS A 257 -7.75 3.98 -8.55
CA LYS A 257 -7.12 3.80 -7.24
C LYS A 257 -8.05 4.22 -6.09
N LYS A 258 -8.80 5.33 -6.25
CA LYS A 258 -9.67 5.89 -5.19
C LYS A 258 -10.85 4.96 -4.88
N LEU A 259 -11.41 4.31 -5.91
CA LEU A 259 -12.39 3.24 -5.75
C LEU A 259 -11.76 1.91 -5.31
N TRP A 260 -10.44 1.77 -5.45
CA TRP A 260 -9.75 0.47 -5.36
C TRP A 260 -10.42 -0.58 -6.26
N SER A 261 -10.72 -0.19 -7.51
CA SER A 261 -11.56 -0.97 -8.43
C SER A 261 -10.99 -2.36 -8.73
N SER A 262 -11.85 -3.30 -9.13
CA SER A 262 -11.42 -4.67 -9.42
C SER A 262 -10.36 -4.74 -10.54
N THR A 263 -10.47 -3.89 -11.55
CA THR A 263 -9.48 -3.75 -12.63
C THR A 263 -8.18 -3.13 -12.16
N PHE A 264 -8.22 -2.17 -11.22
CA PHE A 264 -7.04 -1.66 -10.54
C PHE A 264 -6.32 -2.78 -9.77
N VAL A 265 -7.05 -3.59 -9.00
CA VAL A 265 -6.47 -4.73 -8.26
C VAL A 265 -5.78 -5.72 -9.19
N LEU A 266 -6.45 -6.15 -10.26
CA LEU A 266 -5.88 -7.11 -11.22
C LEU A 266 -4.62 -6.57 -11.91
N THR A 267 -4.69 -5.33 -12.41
CA THR A 267 -3.59 -4.67 -13.13
C THR A 267 -2.37 -4.51 -12.22
N THR A 268 -2.58 -4.02 -11.01
CA THR A 268 -1.49 -3.75 -10.06
C THR A 268 -0.92 -5.02 -9.43
N CYS A 269 -1.74 -6.05 -9.17
CA CYS A 269 -1.23 -7.38 -8.79
C CYS A 269 -0.43 -8.03 -9.93
N GLY A 270 -0.83 -7.80 -11.19
CA GLY A 270 -0.11 -8.23 -12.38
C GLY A 270 1.28 -7.62 -12.44
N PHE A 271 1.35 -6.29 -12.40
CA PHE A 271 2.62 -5.58 -12.31
C PHE A 271 3.44 -5.97 -11.08
N GLY A 272 2.80 -6.14 -9.92
CA GLY A 272 3.47 -6.57 -8.69
C GLY A 272 4.09 -7.96 -8.80
N SER A 273 3.41 -8.90 -9.47
CA SER A 273 3.91 -10.25 -9.73
C SER A 273 5.10 -10.25 -10.69
N LEU A 274 5.01 -9.46 -11.78
CA LEU A 274 6.10 -9.29 -12.74
C LEU A 274 7.32 -8.62 -12.10
N PHE A 275 7.09 -7.59 -11.29
CA PHE A 275 8.15 -6.89 -10.57
C PHE A 275 8.82 -7.79 -9.54
N LEU A 276 8.05 -8.59 -8.80
CA LEU A 276 8.60 -9.58 -7.89
C LEU A 276 9.43 -10.65 -8.63
N ALA A 277 8.96 -11.14 -9.79
CA ALA A 277 9.71 -12.07 -10.62
C ALA A 277 11.06 -11.47 -11.06
N LEU A 278 11.05 -10.21 -11.50
CA LEU A 278 12.25 -9.47 -11.86
C LEU A 278 13.22 -9.34 -10.67
N LEU A 279 12.72 -9.01 -9.48
CA LEU A 279 13.56 -8.87 -8.29
C LEU A 279 14.17 -10.21 -7.85
N ILE A 280 13.42 -11.31 -7.91
CA ILE A 280 13.95 -12.66 -7.64
C ILE A 280 15.06 -12.99 -8.65
N TRP A 281 14.86 -12.69 -9.93
CA TRP A 281 15.88 -12.90 -10.95
C TRP A 281 17.17 -12.08 -10.71
N ILE A 282 17.03 -10.79 -10.40
CA ILE A 282 18.19 -9.89 -10.18
C ILE A 282 18.96 -10.26 -8.91
N ILE A 283 18.25 -10.52 -7.81
CA ILE A 283 18.81 -10.60 -6.46
C ILE A 283 19.14 -12.05 -6.07
N ASP A 284 18.17 -12.95 -6.24
CA ASP A 284 18.24 -14.31 -5.72
C ASP A 284 18.92 -15.26 -6.71
N ILE A 285 18.81 -15.03 -8.03
CA ILE A 285 19.50 -15.82 -9.07
C ILE A 285 20.83 -15.17 -9.47
N ASN A 286 20.80 -13.93 -9.95
CA ASN A 286 22.00 -13.25 -10.46
C ASN A 286 22.92 -12.70 -9.36
N GLY A 287 22.51 -12.76 -8.08
CA GLY A 287 23.34 -12.37 -6.95
C GLY A 287 23.68 -10.87 -6.85
N LYS A 288 23.01 -9.99 -7.60
CA LYS A 288 23.28 -8.54 -7.60
C LYS A 288 22.69 -7.87 -6.36
N LYS A 289 23.34 -8.06 -5.20
CA LYS A 289 22.85 -7.64 -3.86
C LYS A 289 23.36 -6.28 -3.37
N LYS A 290 24.33 -5.65 -4.04
CA LYS A 290 24.98 -4.42 -3.51
C LYS A 290 24.00 -3.23 -3.40
N TRP A 291 23.19 -3.00 -4.43
CA TRP A 291 22.19 -1.92 -4.46
C TRP A 291 21.00 -2.22 -3.55
N SER A 292 20.73 -3.50 -3.28
CA SER A 292 19.54 -3.90 -2.54
C SER A 292 19.61 -3.50 -1.07
N LEU A 293 20.80 -3.27 -0.51
CA LEU A 293 20.99 -2.86 0.89
C LEU A 293 20.25 -1.55 1.25
N PHE A 294 20.21 -0.58 0.32
CA PHE A 294 19.49 0.67 0.53
C PHE A 294 18.00 0.40 0.80
N PHE A 295 17.35 -0.36 -0.10
CA PHE A 295 15.94 -0.70 0.02
C PHE A 295 15.65 -1.77 1.07
N GLU A 296 16.53 -2.74 1.25
CA GLU A 296 16.42 -3.76 2.30
C GLU A 296 16.30 -3.11 3.68
N SER A 297 17.06 -2.03 3.93
CA SER A 297 16.96 -1.25 5.17
C SER A 297 15.54 -0.73 5.42
N PHE A 298 14.84 -0.28 4.37
CA PHE A 298 13.42 0.06 4.44
C PHE A 298 12.53 -1.17 4.64
N GLY A 299 12.85 -2.25 3.93
CA GLY A 299 12.05 -3.47 3.87
C GLY A 299 11.98 -4.27 5.17
N ILE A 300 13.01 -4.18 6.02
CA ILE A 300 13.10 -4.92 7.27
C ILE A 300 12.11 -4.38 8.33
N ASN A 301 12.00 -3.05 8.43
CA ASN A 301 11.14 -2.35 9.40
C ASN A 301 10.14 -1.41 8.69
N PRO A 302 9.28 -1.96 7.82
CA PRO A 302 8.49 -1.19 6.86
C PRO A 302 7.43 -0.31 7.55
N LEU A 303 6.69 -0.87 8.51
CA LEU A 303 5.63 -0.14 9.22
C LEU A 303 6.22 0.96 10.10
N TYR A 304 7.37 0.70 10.72
CA TYR A 304 8.06 1.72 11.51
C TYR A 304 8.50 2.90 10.63
N LEU A 305 9.11 2.63 9.48
CA LEU A 305 9.59 3.70 8.59
C LEU A 305 8.46 4.46 7.89
N TYR A 306 7.32 3.81 7.65
CA TYR A 306 6.10 4.49 7.23
C TYR A 306 5.62 5.47 8.31
N VAL A 307 5.45 5.00 9.55
CA VAL A 307 5.03 5.82 10.69
C VAL A 307 6.02 6.97 10.94
N GLN A 308 7.33 6.68 10.90
CA GLN A 308 8.37 7.70 11.05
C GLN A 308 8.30 8.75 9.93
N GLY A 309 8.07 8.33 8.68
CA GLY A 309 7.92 9.24 7.56
C GLY A 309 6.80 10.24 7.77
N ASP A 310 5.63 9.76 8.19
CA ASP A 310 4.47 10.62 8.49
C ASP A 310 4.75 11.55 9.68
N VAL A 311 5.38 11.05 10.76
CA VAL A 311 5.75 11.88 11.92
C VAL A 311 6.76 12.96 11.52
N PHE A 312 7.80 12.62 10.75
CA PHE A 312 8.81 13.56 10.29
C PHE A 312 8.20 14.60 9.36
N ALA A 313 7.26 14.22 8.49
CA ALA A 313 6.58 15.15 7.60
C ALA A 313 5.85 16.23 8.40
N VAL A 314 5.03 15.82 9.37
CA VAL A 314 4.27 16.74 10.24
C VAL A 314 5.20 17.64 11.05
N VAL A 315 6.22 17.08 11.70
CA VAL A 315 7.13 17.85 12.55
C VAL A 315 7.96 18.84 11.75
N LEU A 316 8.57 18.42 10.64
CA LEU A 316 9.42 19.29 9.84
C LEU A 316 8.63 20.40 9.14
N ASP A 317 7.40 20.12 8.72
CA ASP A 317 6.49 21.13 8.20
C ASP A 317 6.13 22.15 9.29
N LYS A 318 5.70 21.68 10.47
CA LYS A 318 5.31 22.57 11.57
C LYS A 318 6.43 23.39 12.17
N CYS A 319 7.65 22.88 12.20
CA CYS A 319 8.82 23.64 12.63
C CYS A 319 9.32 24.61 11.55
N GLY A 320 8.69 24.67 10.37
CA GLY A 320 9.11 25.53 9.26
C GLY A 320 10.36 25.05 8.53
N VAL A 321 10.85 23.84 8.82
CA VAL A 321 12.06 23.28 8.21
C VAL A 321 11.79 22.88 6.76
N THR A 322 10.67 22.22 6.49
CA THR A 322 10.24 21.86 5.12
C THR A 322 10.12 23.10 4.23
N PRO A 323 9.33 24.13 4.57
CA PRO A 323 9.21 25.31 3.73
C PRO A 323 10.53 26.07 3.57
N TYR A 324 11.37 26.17 4.62
CA TYR A 324 12.68 26.81 4.53
C TYR A 324 13.62 26.08 3.56
N ILE A 325 13.80 24.77 3.71
CA ILE A 325 14.70 24.00 2.84
C ILE A 325 14.18 24.02 1.39
N TYR A 326 12.87 23.87 1.20
CA TYR A 326 12.28 23.90 -0.14
C TYR A 326 12.43 25.29 -0.79
N ALA A 327 11.89 26.33 -0.16
CA ALA A 327 11.75 27.66 -0.77
C ALA A 327 13.06 28.45 -0.79
N ASP A 328 13.86 28.41 0.28
CA ASP A 328 15.03 29.27 0.43
C ASP A 328 16.33 28.61 -0.06
N ILE A 329 16.38 27.27 -0.13
CA ILE A 329 17.59 26.53 -0.54
C ILE A 329 17.39 25.83 -1.89
N LEU A 330 16.39 24.96 -2.00
CA LEU A 330 16.27 24.07 -3.16
C LEU A 330 15.69 24.75 -4.40
N VAL A 331 14.70 25.64 -4.25
CA VAL A 331 14.12 26.38 -5.37
C VAL A 331 15.15 27.29 -6.05
N PRO A 332 15.99 28.08 -5.34
CA PRO A 332 17.04 28.87 -6.00
C PRO A 332 18.09 28.04 -6.73
N LEU A 333 18.39 26.83 -6.25
CA LEU A 333 19.41 25.95 -6.83
C LEU A 333 18.90 25.15 -8.04
N PHE A 334 17.66 24.67 -8.00
CA PHE A 334 17.14 23.69 -8.96
C PHE A 334 15.83 24.13 -9.65
N GLY A 335 15.33 25.33 -9.37
CA GLY A 335 14.03 25.81 -9.80
C GLY A 335 12.85 25.12 -9.09
N ASN A 336 11.62 25.51 -9.42
CA ASN A 336 10.42 25.01 -8.72
C ASN A 336 10.23 23.49 -8.82
N PHE A 337 10.31 22.94 -10.04
CA PHE A 337 10.17 21.50 -10.29
C PHE A 337 11.36 20.69 -9.75
N GLY A 338 12.59 21.15 -10.04
CA GLY A 338 13.80 20.47 -9.59
C GLY A 338 13.95 20.51 -8.06
N GLY A 339 13.63 21.64 -7.43
CA GLY A 339 13.66 21.80 -5.98
C GLY A 339 12.65 20.92 -5.27
N SER A 340 11.45 20.74 -5.84
CA SER A 340 10.41 19.86 -5.28
C SER A 340 10.84 18.39 -5.33
N LEU A 341 11.44 17.96 -6.45
CA LEU A 341 12.01 16.62 -6.59
C LEU A 341 13.22 16.41 -5.65
N ALA A 342 14.10 17.40 -5.55
CA ALA A 342 15.26 17.36 -4.66
C ALA A 342 14.83 17.20 -3.20
N TRP A 343 13.77 17.91 -2.77
CA TRP A 343 13.20 17.75 -1.43
C TRP A 343 12.67 16.33 -1.22
N ALA A 344 11.88 15.80 -2.15
CA ALA A 344 11.32 14.45 -2.03
C ALA A 344 12.42 13.38 -1.91
N ILE A 345 13.51 13.51 -2.68
CA ILE A 345 14.67 12.60 -2.60
C ILE A 345 15.41 12.79 -1.27
N LEU A 346 15.65 14.03 -0.85
CA LEU A 346 16.29 14.33 0.43
C LEU A 346 15.48 13.75 1.59
N PHE A 347 14.16 13.89 1.56
CA PHE A 347 13.25 13.38 2.57
C PHE A 347 13.28 11.85 2.69
N VAL A 348 13.43 11.14 1.57
CA VAL A 348 13.67 9.68 1.57
C VAL A 348 15.00 9.35 2.25
N VAL A 349 16.07 10.08 1.93
CA VAL A 349 17.39 9.86 2.55
C VAL A 349 17.37 10.15 4.05
N LEU A 350 16.69 11.22 4.47
CA LEU A 350 16.50 11.55 5.88
C LEU A 350 15.80 10.41 6.64
N ASN A 351 14.75 9.84 6.04
CA ASN A 351 14.07 8.68 6.62
C ASN A 351 14.89 7.39 6.57
N TRP A 352 15.79 7.26 5.59
CA TRP A 352 16.68 6.10 5.47
C TRP A 352 17.69 6.02 6.62
N ILE A 353 18.19 7.16 7.14
CA ILE A 353 19.25 7.18 8.16
C ILE A 353 18.87 6.37 9.42
N PRO A 354 17.71 6.61 10.08
CA PRO A 354 17.27 5.76 11.21
C PRO A 354 17.02 4.31 10.80
N GLY A 355 16.45 4.08 9.61
CA GLY A 355 16.19 2.74 9.09
C GLY A 355 17.46 1.92 8.91
N TYR A 356 18.51 2.54 8.36
CA TYR A 356 19.82 1.93 8.19
C TYR A 356 20.52 1.69 9.54
N TRP A 357 20.33 2.59 10.51
CA TRP A 357 20.84 2.37 11.86
C TRP A 357 20.20 1.13 12.51
N LEU A 358 18.87 0.99 12.43
CA LEU A 358 18.15 -0.20 12.90
C LEU A 358 18.62 -1.47 12.17
N TYR A 359 18.82 -1.37 10.86
CA TYR A 359 19.37 -2.45 10.04
C TYR A 359 20.74 -2.91 10.54
N LYS A 360 21.68 -1.98 10.73
CA LYS A 360 23.05 -2.27 11.22
C LYS A 360 23.04 -2.90 12.62
N LYS A 361 22.11 -2.49 13.47
CA LYS A 361 21.91 -3.03 14.82
C LYS A 361 21.07 -4.32 14.86
N ARG A 362 20.56 -4.78 13.71
CA ARG A 362 19.68 -5.96 13.59
C ARG A 362 18.44 -5.87 14.50
N ILE A 363 17.89 -4.66 14.66
CA ILE A 363 16.67 -4.41 15.42
C ILE A 363 15.46 -4.58 14.51
N TYR A 364 14.51 -5.42 14.90
CA TYR A 364 13.30 -5.73 14.14
C TYR A 364 12.05 -5.30 14.91
N ILE A 365 11.40 -4.23 14.46
CA ILE A 365 10.16 -3.72 15.03
C ILE A 365 8.98 -4.37 14.31
N LYS A 366 8.15 -5.11 15.06
CA LYS A 366 7.02 -5.88 14.54
C LYS A 366 5.80 -5.72 15.44
N LEU A 367 4.61 -5.71 14.83
CA LEU A 367 3.31 -5.75 15.49
C LEU A 367 2.72 -7.17 15.45
#